data_AF-A0A4Q5NTS3-F1
#
_entry.id   AF-A0A4Q5NTS3-F1
#
_cell.length_a   1.000
_cell.length_b   1.000
_cell.length_c   1.000
_cell.angle_alpha   90.00
_cell.angle_beta   90.00
_cell.angle_gamma   90.00
#
_symmetry.space_group_name_H-M   'P 1'
#
loop_
_entity.id
_entity.type
_entity.pdbx_description
1 polymer ?
#
loop_
_entity_poly.entity_id
_entity_poly.type
_entity_poly.pdbx_seq_one_letter_code
_entity_poly.pdbx_strand_id
1 'polypeptide(L)'
;MNKFRTALLVLAACVVAGCSLRAQEVTPDPLTPNPTTKGPMTYTLRPDNNPANADKLVRVVKAMNEAIGLYNAMGEFPKAVSAGYNAGTPTADGNYNGTIRFGGQIGTRVALHELGHVLGAGTHPRWREFVKDGLWTGPYAIAQLKAFDGPDAVLHADRQHFWPYGLNFDTEDGAENRRRHVLMVAALRRDLGIKGGQPFRGLVGVGTWKTQAEFKDFKVVKDGATLWNGDLSKGLQGWKTTRGQWSVKDGVLSQSGNDEDVRALWGDPSWSDYTLTLKARKTGGAEGFLVLFGVPGDDTKSWWNVGGWDNTRYLLEAPDVVSQEVDGKVETGLWYDVRVEVKGATVKCYLDGQLVSQGAR
;
A
#
# COMPACT_ATOMS: atom_id res chain seq x y z
N MET A 1 0.39 3.31 63.02
CA MET A 1 1.22 3.00 61.82
C MET A 1 0.50 3.54 60.59
N ASN A 2 0.91 4.73 60.13
CA ASN A 2 0.74 5.28 58.79
C ASN A 2 1.11 6.76 58.87
N LYS A 3 2.24 7.14 58.28
CA LYS A 3 2.63 8.53 58.08
C LYS A 3 2.84 8.79 56.59
N PHE A 4 1.96 9.62 56.04
CA PHE A 4 2.27 10.49 54.91
C PHE A 4 3.46 11.39 55.28
N ARG A 5 4.38 11.65 54.32
CA ARG A 5 5.11 12.92 54.18
C ARG A 5 5.89 12.99 52.86
N THR A 6 5.36 13.84 51.97
CA THR A 6 6.00 15.02 51.34
C THR A 6 7.45 14.92 50.85
N ALA A 7 7.59 15.26 49.56
CA ALA A 7 8.83 15.51 48.82
C ALA A 7 9.66 16.68 49.40
N LEU A 8 10.99 16.59 49.25
CA LEU A 8 11.89 17.74 49.29
C LEU A 8 12.93 17.59 48.17
N LEU A 9 12.89 18.53 47.22
CA LEU A 9 13.95 18.81 46.26
C LEU A 9 15.26 19.08 47.02
N VAL A 10 16.35 18.45 46.60
CA VAL A 10 17.71 18.99 46.80
C VAL A 10 18.43 18.96 45.47
N LEU A 11 18.52 20.14 44.85
CA LEU A 11 19.50 20.43 43.81
C LEU A 11 20.79 20.82 44.54
N ALA A 12 21.87 20.08 44.34
CA ALA A 12 23.22 20.53 44.66
C ALA A 12 24.18 20.02 43.58
N ALA A 13 24.80 20.96 42.87
CA ALA A 13 25.83 20.71 41.87
C ALA A 13 27.22 20.85 42.50
N CYS A 14 28.14 19.91 42.21
CA CYS A 14 29.59 20.15 42.06
C CYS A 14 30.35 18.87 41.59
N VAL A 15 30.45 18.72 40.27
CA VAL A 15 31.65 18.50 39.42
C VAL A 15 32.81 17.59 39.91
N VAL A 16 32.94 16.47 39.17
CA VAL A 16 34.16 15.79 38.64
C VAL A 16 34.99 14.88 39.57
N ALA A 17 34.72 13.58 39.42
CA ALA A 17 35.75 12.53 39.36
C ALA A 17 35.32 11.45 38.35
N GLY A 18 35.79 11.58 37.10
CA GLY A 18 36.24 10.50 36.20
C GLY A 18 35.48 9.18 36.01
N CYS A 19 34.20 9.02 36.40
CA CYS A 19 33.45 7.81 36.11
C CYS A 19 32.55 8.03 34.89
N SER A 20 33.06 7.67 33.70
CA SER A 20 32.23 7.53 32.51
C SER A 20 31.27 6.37 32.73
N LEU A 21 30.03 6.67 33.13
CA LEU A 21 28.89 5.78 32.90
C LEU A 21 28.73 5.68 31.38
N ARG A 22 29.44 4.74 30.75
CA ARG A 22 29.03 4.24 29.43
C ARG A 22 27.62 3.69 29.63
N ALA A 23 26.64 4.29 28.95
CA ALA A 23 25.36 3.63 28.76
C ALA A 23 25.68 2.27 28.14
N GLN A 24 25.41 1.20 28.89
CA GLN A 24 25.50 -0.14 28.35
C GLN A 24 24.40 -0.20 27.30
N GLU A 25 24.77 -0.29 26.02
CA GLU A 25 23.80 -0.53 24.96
C GLU A 25 23.06 -1.81 25.33
N VAL A 26 21.79 -1.68 25.74
CA VAL A 26 20.94 -2.84 25.97
C VAL A 26 20.72 -3.45 24.60
N THR A 27 21.49 -4.49 24.29
CA THR A 27 21.27 -5.28 23.09
C THR A 27 19.85 -5.83 23.16
N PRO A 28 19.00 -5.57 22.15
CA PRO A 28 17.64 -6.10 22.14
C PRO A 28 17.67 -7.62 22.27
N ASP A 29 16.73 -8.19 23.03
CA ASP A 29 16.59 -9.64 23.14
C ASP A 29 16.42 -10.23 21.72
N PRO A 30 17.30 -11.16 21.29
CA PRO A 30 17.25 -11.75 19.95
C PRO A 30 15.98 -12.56 19.68
N LEU A 31 15.20 -12.88 20.72
CA LEU A 31 13.90 -13.56 20.60
C LEU A 31 12.72 -12.58 20.48
N THR A 32 12.96 -11.27 20.59
CA THR A 32 11.90 -10.25 20.46
C THR A 32 11.63 -9.94 18.98
N PRO A 33 10.38 -10.09 18.50
CA PRO A 33 9.97 -9.64 17.18
C PRO A 33 10.24 -8.15 16.96
N ASN A 34 10.94 -7.82 15.89
CA ASN A 34 11.24 -6.44 15.49
C ASN A 34 11.47 -6.35 13.97
N PRO A 35 10.39 -6.34 13.16
CA PRO A 35 10.51 -6.25 11.71
C PRO A 35 11.22 -4.98 11.24
N THR A 36 11.95 -5.07 10.12
CA THR A 36 12.72 -3.94 9.57
C THR A 36 11.85 -2.76 9.12
N THR A 37 10.59 -3.02 8.77
CA THR A 37 9.62 -2.01 8.36
C THR A 37 8.33 -2.19 9.16
N LYS A 38 7.85 -1.10 9.75
CA LYS A 38 6.55 -1.07 10.44
C LYS A 38 5.43 -1.07 9.42
N GLY A 39 4.41 -1.89 9.65
CA GLY A 39 3.22 -1.98 8.82
C GLY A 39 2.15 -2.85 9.49
N PRO A 40 1.02 -3.09 8.81
CA PRO A 40 -0.14 -3.73 9.40
C PRO A 40 0.05 -5.24 9.65
N MET A 41 1.01 -5.88 8.98
CA MET A 41 1.35 -7.27 9.28
C MET A 41 2.25 -7.34 10.50
N THR A 42 1.90 -8.19 11.46
CA THR A 42 2.65 -8.41 12.69
C THR A 42 2.84 -9.89 12.94
N TYR A 43 3.79 -10.24 13.82
CA TYR A 43 3.90 -11.62 14.29
C TYR A 43 4.30 -11.70 15.76
N THR A 44 3.97 -12.85 16.36
CA THR A 44 4.41 -13.27 17.68
C THR A 44 5.24 -14.54 17.54
N LEU A 45 6.33 -14.63 18.30
CA LEU A 45 7.11 -15.84 18.43
C LEU A 45 6.44 -16.76 19.47
N ARG A 46 6.15 -18.00 19.10
CA ARG A 46 5.72 -19.02 20.06
C ARG A 46 6.91 -19.46 20.91
N PRO A 47 6.75 -19.54 22.24
CA PRO A 47 7.84 -19.94 23.12
C PRO A 47 8.19 -21.42 22.91
N ASP A 48 9.47 -21.74 23.04
CA ASP A 48 9.99 -23.09 23.16
C ASP A 48 11.12 -23.05 24.19
N ASN A 49 10.95 -23.80 25.28
CA ASN A 49 11.86 -23.80 26.42
C ASN A 49 12.95 -24.86 26.31
N ASN A 50 13.00 -25.63 25.21
CA ASN A 50 14.06 -26.60 24.99
C ASN A 50 15.36 -25.89 24.59
N PRO A 51 16.43 -25.94 25.40
CA PRO A 51 17.68 -25.25 25.08
C PRO A 51 18.30 -25.68 23.75
N ALA A 52 18.06 -26.92 23.31
CA ALA A 52 18.54 -27.42 22.01
C ALA A 52 17.88 -26.73 20.79
N ASN A 53 16.81 -25.97 21.01
CA ASN A 53 16.09 -25.24 19.98
C ASN A 53 16.37 -23.73 19.98
N ALA A 54 17.17 -23.21 20.93
CA ALA A 54 17.41 -21.78 21.10
C ALA A 54 17.92 -21.11 19.80
N ASP A 55 18.93 -21.69 19.15
CA ASP A 55 19.47 -21.17 17.88
C ASP A 55 18.43 -21.15 16.75
N LYS A 56 17.50 -22.09 16.78
CA LYS A 56 16.42 -22.20 15.79
C LYS A 56 15.42 -21.07 15.98
N LEU A 57 15.07 -20.75 17.23
CA LEU A 57 14.20 -19.61 17.54
C LEU A 57 14.82 -18.29 17.09
N VAL A 58 16.12 -18.08 17.31
CA VAL A 58 16.84 -16.89 16.82
C VAL A 58 16.77 -16.81 15.29
N ARG A 59 16.95 -17.93 14.60
CA ARG A 59 16.81 -17.99 13.13
C ARG A 59 15.38 -17.69 12.66
N VAL A 60 14.36 -18.17 13.39
CA VAL A 60 12.95 -17.86 13.09
C VAL A 60 12.70 -16.37 13.23
N VAL A 61 13.15 -15.74 14.32
CA VAL A 61 12.98 -14.29 14.53
C VAL A 61 13.66 -13.49 13.44
N LYS A 62 14.91 -13.84 13.09
CA LYS A 62 15.63 -13.18 11.99
C LYS A 62 14.87 -13.29 10.66
N ALA A 63 14.43 -14.50 10.29
CA ALA A 63 13.72 -14.75 9.05
C ALA A 63 12.36 -14.03 9.00
N MET A 64 11.59 -14.08 10.09
CA MET A 64 10.28 -13.42 10.18
C MET A 64 10.42 -11.89 10.19
N ASN A 65 11.40 -11.33 10.90
CA ASN A 65 11.63 -9.88 10.91
C ASN A 65 11.89 -9.34 9.49
N GLU A 66 12.73 -10.02 8.71
CA GLU A 66 13.03 -9.62 7.34
C GLU A 66 11.82 -9.84 6.42
N ALA A 67 11.16 -11.00 6.49
CA ALA A 67 10.01 -11.32 5.64
C ALA A 67 8.81 -10.40 5.89
N ILE A 68 8.45 -10.16 7.16
CA ILE A 68 7.39 -9.21 7.53
C ILE A 68 7.75 -7.79 7.09
N GLY A 69 9.02 -7.40 7.23
CA GLY A 69 9.50 -6.12 6.74
C GLY A 69 9.29 -5.95 5.24
N LEU A 70 9.62 -6.97 4.44
CA LEU A 70 9.40 -6.96 2.99
C LEU A 70 7.92 -6.88 2.62
N TYR A 71 7.06 -7.68 3.26
CA TYR A 71 5.61 -7.61 3.06
C TYR A 71 5.06 -6.21 3.40
N ASN A 72 5.43 -5.65 4.56
CA ASN A 72 5.00 -4.32 4.99
C ASN A 72 5.55 -3.17 4.12
N ALA A 73 6.73 -3.33 3.53
CA ALA A 73 7.32 -2.31 2.65
C ALA A 73 6.61 -2.24 1.29
N MET A 74 6.04 -3.36 0.82
CA MET A 74 5.58 -3.52 -0.56
C MET A 74 4.06 -3.68 -0.69
N GLY A 75 3.33 -3.99 0.40
CA GLY A 75 1.88 -4.05 0.39
C GLY A 75 1.26 -3.97 1.79
N GLU A 76 -0.06 -4.02 1.85
CA GLU A 76 -0.79 -3.97 3.12
C GLU A 76 -1.52 -5.28 3.40
N PHE A 77 -0.97 -6.04 4.32
CA PHE A 77 -1.48 -7.37 4.66
C PHE A 77 -1.85 -7.42 6.16
N PRO A 78 -3.02 -6.90 6.56
CA PRO A 78 -3.43 -6.86 7.96
C PRO A 78 -3.66 -8.28 8.49
N LYS A 79 -2.60 -8.87 9.06
CA LYS A 79 -2.57 -10.24 9.57
C LYS A 79 -1.65 -10.31 10.77
N ALA A 80 -2.16 -10.87 11.86
CA ALA A 80 -1.35 -11.26 13.01
C ALA A 80 -0.92 -12.72 12.83
N VAL A 81 0.39 -12.95 12.81
CA VAL A 81 0.99 -14.28 12.57
C VAL A 81 1.54 -14.84 13.88
N SER A 82 1.36 -16.14 14.10
CA SER A 82 2.02 -16.89 15.15
C SER A 82 3.07 -17.79 14.51
N ALA A 83 4.35 -17.55 14.80
CA ALA A 83 5.47 -18.30 14.22
C ALA A 83 6.29 -19.01 15.31
N GLY A 84 6.85 -20.18 15.03
CA GLY A 84 7.70 -20.88 16.00
C GLY A 84 8.31 -22.15 15.41
N TYR A 85 9.26 -22.74 16.14
CA TYR A 85 9.94 -23.98 15.72
C TYR A 85 9.13 -25.24 16.12
N ASN A 86 9.21 -26.28 15.31
CA ASN A 86 8.68 -27.61 15.61
C ASN A 86 9.54 -28.70 14.94
N ALA A 87 10.18 -29.55 15.75
CA ALA A 87 11.09 -30.59 15.24
C ALA A 87 10.43 -31.66 14.37
N GLY A 88 9.11 -31.88 14.50
CA GLY A 88 8.35 -32.82 13.69
C GLY A 88 7.93 -32.27 12.32
N THR A 89 8.22 -31.00 12.04
CA THR A 89 7.92 -30.37 10.74
C THR A 89 9.10 -30.60 9.79
N PRO A 90 8.94 -31.26 8.64
CA PRO A 90 10.07 -31.56 7.75
C PRO A 90 10.78 -30.31 7.21
N THR A 91 10.02 -29.32 6.73
CA THR A 91 10.54 -28.07 6.15
C THR A 91 10.01 -26.86 6.92
N ALA A 92 8.81 -26.42 6.61
CA ALA A 92 7.99 -25.46 7.33
C ALA A 92 6.53 -25.63 6.84
N ASP A 93 5.56 -25.10 7.58
CA ASP A 93 4.17 -25.03 7.12
C ASP A 93 3.44 -23.79 7.63
N GLY A 94 2.94 -22.99 6.68
CA GLY A 94 2.08 -21.84 6.87
C GLY A 94 0.62 -22.20 6.62
N ASN A 95 -0.26 -21.65 7.45
CA ASN A 95 -1.70 -21.94 7.41
C ASN A 95 -2.50 -20.64 7.34
N TYR A 96 -3.62 -20.65 6.62
CA TYR A 96 -4.46 -19.45 6.42
C TYR A 96 -4.98 -18.84 7.74
N ASN A 97 -5.06 -19.62 8.82
CA ASN A 97 -5.42 -19.15 10.15
C ASN A 97 -4.35 -18.25 10.82
N GLY A 98 -3.18 -18.06 10.20
CA GLY A 98 -2.10 -17.22 10.71
C GLY A 98 -0.99 -17.97 11.44
N THR A 99 -0.94 -19.30 11.40
CA THR A 99 0.16 -20.05 12.03
C THR A 99 1.22 -20.47 11.04
N ILE A 100 2.49 -20.28 11.39
CA ILE A 100 3.66 -20.87 10.71
C ILE A 100 4.40 -21.76 11.70
N ARG A 101 4.73 -22.99 11.31
CA ARG A 101 5.71 -23.83 12.02
C ARG A 101 6.96 -23.96 11.15
N PHE A 102 8.11 -23.66 11.74
CA PHE A 102 9.41 -23.87 11.10
C PHE A 102 10.00 -25.20 11.55
N GLY A 103 10.57 -25.94 10.60
CA GLY A 103 11.10 -27.27 10.79
C GLY A 103 12.56 -27.39 10.37
N GLY A 104 12.87 -28.35 9.51
CA GLY A 104 14.21 -28.56 8.97
C GLY A 104 14.75 -27.39 8.13
N GLN A 105 13.88 -26.50 7.65
CA GLN A 105 14.27 -25.32 6.89
C GLN A 105 13.85 -24.03 7.61
N ILE A 106 14.82 -23.14 7.83
CA ILE A 106 14.60 -21.83 8.47
C ILE A 106 15.44 -20.78 7.76
N GLY A 107 14.78 -19.82 7.13
CA GLY A 107 15.39 -18.71 6.42
C GLY A 107 14.35 -17.74 5.88
N THR A 108 14.78 -16.56 5.44
CA THR A 108 13.88 -15.48 4.97
C THR A 108 13.03 -15.92 3.78
N ARG A 109 13.61 -16.64 2.81
CA ARG A 109 12.85 -17.22 1.70
C ARG A 109 11.75 -18.16 2.18
N VAL A 110 12.06 -19.06 3.13
CA VAL A 110 11.05 -19.94 3.76
C VAL A 110 9.94 -19.10 4.36
N ALA A 111 10.29 -18.10 5.16
CA ALA A 111 9.31 -17.24 5.81
C ALA A 111 8.41 -16.51 4.81
N LEU A 112 8.97 -15.99 3.70
CA LEU A 112 8.18 -15.35 2.64
C LEU A 112 7.19 -16.33 2.00
N HIS A 113 7.66 -17.52 1.64
CA HIS A 113 6.84 -18.59 1.07
C HIS A 113 5.70 -18.99 2.02
N GLU A 114 6.01 -19.27 3.29
CA GLU A 114 4.99 -19.64 4.28
C GLU A 114 4.02 -18.50 4.58
N LEU A 115 4.47 -17.23 4.52
CA LEU A 115 3.58 -16.08 4.60
C LEU A 115 2.64 -16.01 3.40
N GLY A 116 3.07 -16.43 2.20
CA GLY A 116 2.19 -16.62 1.05
C GLY A 116 1.03 -17.58 1.37
N HIS A 117 1.33 -18.70 2.03
CA HIS A 117 0.31 -19.63 2.53
C HIS A 117 -0.57 -19.02 3.63
N VAL A 118 -0.01 -18.29 4.59
CA VAL A 118 -0.81 -17.54 5.60
C VAL A 118 -1.76 -16.54 4.95
N LEU A 119 -1.36 -16.00 3.80
CA LEU A 119 -2.10 -15.03 3.03
C LEU A 119 -3.05 -15.64 2.00
N GLY A 120 -3.12 -16.97 1.90
CA GLY A 120 -4.17 -17.67 1.16
C GLY A 120 -3.69 -18.47 -0.04
N ALA A 121 -2.43 -18.34 -0.46
CA ALA A 121 -1.89 -19.17 -1.53
C ALA A 121 -1.93 -20.64 -1.10
N GLY A 122 -2.58 -21.51 -1.87
CA GLY A 122 -2.72 -22.94 -1.55
C GLY A 122 -3.59 -23.33 -0.35
N THR A 123 -3.94 -22.38 0.52
CA THR A 123 -4.61 -22.63 1.81
C THR A 123 -6.00 -21.99 1.89
N HIS A 124 -6.31 -21.02 1.02
CA HIS A 124 -7.63 -20.43 0.95
C HIS A 124 -8.61 -21.39 0.24
N PRO A 125 -9.87 -21.54 0.71
CA PRO A 125 -10.84 -22.46 0.09
C PRO A 125 -11.05 -22.22 -1.41
N ARG A 126 -10.96 -20.96 -1.85
CA ARG A 126 -11.13 -20.56 -3.25
C ARG A 126 -9.92 -20.82 -4.15
N TRP A 127 -8.78 -21.26 -3.61
CA TRP A 127 -7.56 -21.50 -4.40
C TRP A 127 -7.82 -22.42 -5.60
N ARG A 128 -8.52 -23.52 -5.38
CA ARG A 128 -8.82 -24.52 -6.41
C ARG A 128 -9.82 -24.04 -7.46
N GLU A 129 -10.54 -22.95 -7.20
CA GLU A 129 -11.42 -22.35 -8.21
C GLU A 129 -10.61 -21.81 -9.39
N PHE A 130 -9.40 -21.31 -9.11
CA PHE A 130 -8.53 -20.66 -10.08
C PHE A 130 -7.45 -21.57 -10.67
N VAL A 131 -7.27 -22.80 -10.17
CA VAL A 131 -6.31 -23.76 -10.74
C VAL A 131 -7.01 -24.68 -11.74
N LYS A 132 -6.65 -24.59 -13.02
CA LYS A 132 -7.17 -25.43 -14.11
C LYS A 132 -6.00 -25.97 -14.92
N ASP A 133 -5.92 -27.29 -15.06
CA ASP A 133 -4.90 -27.98 -15.85
C ASP A 133 -3.45 -27.55 -15.53
N GLY A 134 -3.16 -27.33 -14.25
CA GLY A 134 -1.83 -26.89 -13.77
C GLY A 134 -1.53 -25.40 -13.97
N LEU A 135 -2.53 -24.61 -14.39
CA LEU A 135 -2.42 -23.18 -14.63
C LEU A 135 -3.29 -22.40 -13.65
N TRP A 136 -2.80 -21.23 -13.23
CA TRP A 136 -3.63 -20.24 -12.57
C TRP A 136 -4.45 -19.47 -13.62
N THR A 137 -5.73 -19.25 -13.33
CA THR A 137 -6.70 -18.61 -14.24
C THR A 137 -7.20 -17.25 -13.72
N GLY A 138 -6.76 -16.82 -12.53
CA GLY A 138 -7.16 -15.55 -11.95
C GLY A 138 -6.54 -14.36 -12.71
N PRO A 139 -7.36 -13.37 -13.12
CA PRO A 139 -6.93 -12.29 -14.00
C PRO A 139 -5.88 -11.38 -13.36
N TYR A 140 -5.92 -11.16 -12.04
CA TYR A 140 -5.01 -10.21 -11.39
C TYR A 140 -3.60 -10.78 -11.31
N ALA A 141 -3.43 -12.04 -10.89
CA ALA A 141 -2.10 -12.65 -10.81
C ALA A 141 -1.49 -12.88 -12.21
N ILE A 142 -2.30 -13.22 -13.22
CA ILE A 142 -1.83 -13.31 -14.61
C ILE A 142 -1.32 -11.95 -15.10
N ALA A 143 -2.09 -10.87 -14.91
CA ALA A 143 -1.69 -9.53 -15.31
C ALA A 143 -0.39 -9.09 -14.60
N GLN A 144 -0.29 -9.37 -13.30
CA GLN A 144 0.90 -9.05 -12.52
C GLN A 144 2.15 -9.79 -13.04
N LEU A 145 2.03 -11.07 -13.38
CA LEU A 145 3.12 -11.84 -13.96
C LEU A 145 3.53 -11.27 -15.33
N LYS A 146 2.57 -10.97 -16.20
CA LYS A 146 2.85 -10.40 -17.52
C LYS A 146 3.50 -9.03 -17.45
N ALA A 147 3.21 -8.24 -16.42
CA ALA A 147 3.91 -6.97 -16.17
C ALA A 147 5.40 -7.18 -15.81
N PHE A 148 5.78 -8.35 -15.28
CA PHE A 148 7.17 -8.68 -15.00
C PHE A 148 7.91 -9.27 -16.19
N ASP A 149 7.27 -10.21 -16.88
CA ASP A 149 7.94 -11.16 -17.78
C ASP A 149 7.45 -11.06 -19.23
N GLY A 150 6.53 -10.14 -19.51
CA GLY A 150 5.98 -9.89 -20.84
C GLY A 150 4.67 -10.62 -21.13
N PRO A 151 4.06 -10.36 -22.30
CA PRO A 151 2.69 -10.77 -22.62
C PRO A 151 2.49 -12.29 -22.71
N ASP A 152 3.55 -13.05 -22.98
CA ASP A 152 3.52 -14.50 -23.16
C ASP A 152 3.76 -15.29 -21.87
N ALA A 153 3.96 -14.59 -20.73
CA ALA A 153 4.22 -15.24 -19.45
C ALA A 153 3.00 -16.07 -18.99
N VAL A 154 3.30 -17.27 -18.47
CA VAL A 154 2.31 -18.25 -18.01
C VAL A 154 2.48 -18.50 -16.52
N LEU A 155 1.39 -18.33 -15.77
CA LEU A 155 1.37 -18.60 -14.34
C LEU A 155 0.87 -20.03 -14.09
N HIS A 156 1.76 -20.86 -13.59
CA HIS A 156 1.45 -22.22 -13.20
C HIS A 156 1.07 -22.30 -11.73
N ALA A 157 0.21 -23.25 -11.40
CA ALA A 157 -0.19 -23.53 -10.03
C ALA A 157 -0.62 -24.98 -9.84
N ASP A 158 -0.40 -25.51 -8.64
CA ASP A 158 -0.90 -26.81 -8.22
C ASP A 158 -1.87 -26.66 -7.04
N ARG A 159 -2.13 -27.75 -6.31
CA ARG A 159 -3.03 -27.75 -5.15
C ARG A 159 -2.61 -26.79 -4.02
N GLN A 160 -1.36 -26.35 -3.98
CA GLN A 160 -0.74 -25.63 -2.87
C GLN A 160 0.21 -24.51 -3.32
N HIS A 161 0.94 -24.66 -4.42
CA HIS A 161 2.01 -23.76 -4.85
C HIS A 161 1.70 -23.10 -6.19
N PHE A 162 2.46 -22.05 -6.50
CA PHE A 162 2.48 -21.40 -7.80
C PHE A 162 3.91 -21.15 -8.28
N TRP A 163 4.10 -21.02 -9.58
CA TRP A 163 5.38 -20.62 -10.18
C TRP A 163 5.15 -19.91 -11.53
N PRO A 164 6.03 -18.97 -11.92
CA PRO A 164 7.25 -18.52 -11.24
C PRO A 164 6.99 -17.66 -9.98
N TYR A 165 8.05 -17.36 -9.23
CA TYR A 165 8.06 -16.50 -8.03
C TYR A 165 7.30 -17.03 -6.81
N GLY A 166 7.02 -18.34 -6.74
CA GLY A 166 6.48 -18.98 -5.54
C GLY A 166 7.48 -19.10 -4.38
N LEU A 167 8.79 -18.96 -4.66
CA LEU A 167 9.87 -19.19 -3.70
C LEU A 167 9.82 -20.58 -3.06
N ASN A 168 9.41 -21.56 -3.87
CA ASN A 168 9.28 -22.98 -3.56
C ASN A 168 10.65 -23.63 -3.30
N PHE A 169 11.71 -23.16 -3.97
CA PHE A 169 13.06 -23.69 -3.84
C PHE A 169 14.09 -22.62 -3.48
N ASP A 170 15.18 -23.01 -2.82
CA ASP A 170 16.28 -22.08 -2.46
C ASP A 170 16.93 -21.44 -3.69
N THR A 171 16.94 -22.14 -4.83
CA THR A 171 17.47 -21.62 -6.11
C THR A 171 16.63 -20.48 -6.70
N GLU A 172 15.41 -20.28 -6.22
CA GLU A 172 14.54 -19.18 -6.66
C GLU A 172 14.76 -17.89 -5.84
N ASP A 173 15.57 -17.95 -4.77
CA ASP A 173 15.76 -16.81 -3.89
C ASP A 173 16.64 -15.72 -4.49
N GLY A 174 16.26 -14.46 -4.25
CA GLY A 174 16.97 -13.29 -4.74
C GLY A 174 16.20 -12.02 -4.41
N ALA A 175 16.89 -10.88 -4.27
CA ALA A 175 16.24 -9.64 -3.84
C ALA A 175 15.04 -9.26 -4.74
N GLU A 176 15.20 -9.38 -6.06
CA GLU A 176 14.12 -9.12 -7.02
C GLU A 176 13.01 -10.18 -6.96
N ASN A 177 13.36 -11.47 -6.84
CA ASN A 177 12.37 -12.54 -6.75
C ASN A 177 11.54 -12.46 -5.46
N ARG A 178 12.13 -12.02 -4.35
CA ARG A 178 11.41 -11.74 -3.10
C ARG A 178 10.42 -10.58 -3.26
N ARG A 179 10.81 -9.52 -3.97
CA ARG A 179 9.90 -8.42 -4.33
C ARG A 179 8.75 -8.94 -5.20
N ARG A 180 9.05 -9.64 -6.29
CA ARG A 180 8.05 -10.21 -7.21
C ARG A 180 7.11 -11.17 -6.48
N HIS A 181 7.61 -12.00 -5.58
CA HIS A 181 6.80 -12.88 -4.74
C HIS A 181 5.74 -12.11 -3.95
N VAL A 182 6.11 -11.05 -3.22
CA VAL A 182 5.16 -10.25 -2.44
C VAL A 182 4.07 -9.64 -3.34
N LEU A 183 4.47 -9.13 -4.51
CA LEU A 183 3.54 -8.56 -5.49
C LEU A 183 2.60 -9.62 -6.09
N MET A 184 3.12 -10.82 -6.40
CA MET A 184 2.31 -11.96 -6.84
C MET A 184 1.31 -12.40 -5.78
N VAL A 185 1.73 -12.51 -4.51
CA VAL A 185 0.84 -12.87 -3.40
C VAL A 185 -0.27 -11.84 -3.22
N ALA A 186 0.01 -10.54 -3.36
CA ALA A 186 -1.01 -9.51 -3.37
C ALA A 186 -2.05 -9.71 -4.50
N ALA A 187 -1.59 -10.04 -5.71
CA ALA A 187 -2.46 -10.28 -6.85
C ALA A 187 -3.31 -11.55 -6.70
N LEU A 188 -2.70 -12.65 -6.24
CA LEU A 188 -3.40 -13.90 -5.92
C LEU A 188 -4.50 -13.69 -4.87
N ARG A 189 -4.23 -12.89 -3.83
CA ARG A 189 -5.24 -12.53 -2.82
C ARG A 189 -6.46 -11.84 -3.41
N ARG A 190 -6.27 -11.01 -4.43
CA ARG A 190 -7.37 -10.32 -5.13
C ARG A 190 -8.25 -11.31 -5.89
N ASP A 191 -7.63 -12.21 -6.65
CA ASP A 191 -8.35 -13.29 -7.32
C ASP A 191 -9.18 -14.10 -6.31
N LEU A 192 -8.61 -14.39 -5.13
CA LEU A 192 -9.29 -15.07 -4.03
C LEU A 192 -10.40 -14.23 -3.35
N GLY A 193 -10.54 -12.94 -3.67
CA GLY A 193 -11.49 -12.01 -3.06
C GLY A 193 -11.12 -11.56 -1.64
N ILE A 194 -9.85 -11.68 -1.25
CA ILE A 194 -9.35 -11.29 0.07
C ILE A 194 -8.95 -9.81 0.04
N LYS A 195 -9.66 -8.97 0.79
CA LYS A 195 -9.42 -7.52 0.86
C LYS A 195 -8.03 -7.18 1.46
N GLY A 196 -7.40 -6.11 0.95
CA GLY A 196 -6.05 -5.64 1.34
C GLY A 196 -5.02 -5.79 0.20
N GLY A 197 -5.29 -5.21 -0.97
CA GLY A 197 -4.45 -5.32 -2.18
C GLY A 197 -3.26 -4.35 -2.24
N GLN A 198 -2.66 -4.20 -3.43
CA GLN A 198 -1.57 -3.25 -3.68
C GLN A 198 -2.01 -1.82 -3.29
N PRO A 199 -1.19 -1.08 -2.54
CA PRO A 199 -1.52 0.28 -2.14
C PRO A 199 -1.63 1.19 -3.37
N PHE A 200 -2.48 2.21 -3.26
CA PHE A 200 -2.42 3.34 -4.16
C PHE A 200 -1.09 4.08 -3.93
N ARG A 201 -0.26 4.12 -4.95
CA ARG A 201 1.00 4.87 -4.96
C ARG A 201 1.09 5.64 -6.26
N GLY A 202 1.52 6.90 -6.19
CA GLY A 202 1.71 7.67 -7.39
C GLY A 202 1.50 9.17 -7.29
N LEU A 203 1.60 9.78 -8.45
CA LEU A 203 1.31 11.18 -8.74
C LEU A 203 -0.13 11.52 -8.34
N VAL A 204 -0.34 12.81 -8.10
CA VAL A 204 -1.66 13.43 -7.96
C VAL A 204 -1.95 14.29 -9.18
N GLY A 205 -3.19 14.75 -9.35
CA GLY A 205 -3.49 15.69 -10.41
C GLY A 205 -4.95 15.99 -10.57
N VAL A 206 -5.25 16.65 -11.68
CA VAL A 206 -6.61 17.00 -12.11
C VAL A 206 -6.78 16.72 -13.58
N GLY A 207 -8.03 16.56 -13.99
CA GLY A 207 -8.35 16.30 -15.38
C GLY A 207 -9.79 16.63 -15.71
N THR A 208 -10.14 16.44 -16.97
CA THR A 208 -11.50 16.62 -17.46
C THR A 208 -11.83 15.60 -18.55
N TRP A 209 -13.13 15.42 -18.76
CA TRP A 209 -13.69 14.65 -19.87
C TRP A 209 -14.83 15.47 -20.47
N LYS A 210 -14.70 15.92 -21.73
CA LYS A 210 -15.68 16.83 -22.38
C LYS A 210 -16.07 18.06 -21.54
N THR A 211 -15.15 18.56 -20.73
CA THR A 211 -15.44 19.58 -19.72
C THR A 211 -14.30 20.57 -19.61
N GLN A 212 -14.68 21.84 -19.44
CA GLN A 212 -13.80 22.93 -19.07
C GLN A 212 -13.84 23.11 -17.56
N ALA A 213 -12.69 23.21 -16.92
CA ALA A 213 -12.60 23.30 -15.47
C ALA A 213 -11.38 24.10 -15.00
N GLU A 214 -11.49 24.61 -13.78
CA GLU A 214 -10.46 25.36 -13.10
C GLU A 214 -10.16 24.74 -11.74
N PHE A 215 -8.89 24.84 -11.33
CA PHE A 215 -8.37 24.21 -10.13
C PHE A 215 -7.38 25.13 -9.42
N LYS A 216 -7.40 25.13 -8.09
CA LYS A 216 -6.47 25.92 -7.26
C LYS A 216 -6.34 25.35 -5.86
N ASP A 217 -5.50 25.97 -5.04
CA ASP A 217 -5.33 25.67 -3.62
C ASP A 217 -4.94 24.21 -3.35
N PHE A 218 -4.11 23.64 -4.23
CA PHE A 218 -3.64 22.26 -4.09
C PHE A 218 -2.76 22.11 -2.85
N LYS A 219 -2.94 21.01 -2.12
CA LYS A 219 -2.05 20.64 -1.02
C LYS A 219 -2.02 19.13 -0.87
N VAL A 220 -0.83 18.58 -0.65
CA VAL A 220 -0.62 17.16 -0.34
C VAL A 220 0.08 17.06 0.99
N VAL A 221 -0.52 16.32 1.93
CA VAL A 221 -0.01 16.11 3.28
C VAL A 221 0.09 14.62 3.56
N LYS A 222 1.19 14.18 4.18
CA LYS A 222 1.40 12.83 4.69
C LYS A 222 1.89 12.92 6.12
N ASP A 223 1.22 12.21 7.04
CA ASP A 223 1.61 12.16 8.46
C ASP A 223 1.86 13.55 9.11
N GLY A 224 1.07 14.54 8.72
CA GLY A 224 1.21 15.93 9.17
C GLY A 224 2.29 16.76 8.45
N ALA A 225 3.20 16.11 7.70
CA ALA A 225 4.18 16.78 6.86
C ALA A 225 3.57 17.17 5.50
N THR A 226 3.83 18.38 5.04
CA THR A 226 3.39 18.82 3.71
C THR A 226 4.38 18.32 2.66
N LEU A 227 3.90 17.49 1.74
CA LEU A 227 4.67 17.02 0.57
C LEU A 227 4.66 18.05 -0.55
N TRP A 228 3.53 18.76 -0.73
CA TRP A 228 3.38 19.79 -1.75
C TRP A 228 2.30 20.80 -1.36
N ASN A 229 2.51 22.08 -1.68
CA ASN A 229 1.62 23.21 -1.36
C ASN A 229 0.99 23.85 -2.60
N GLY A 230 1.00 23.18 -3.76
CA GLY A 230 0.24 23.69 -4.90
C GLY A 230 0.79 24.96 -5.54
N ASP A 231 2.09 25.22 -5.45
CA ASP A 231 2.68 26.45 -6.01
C ASP A 231 2.55 26.47 -7.53
N LEU A 232 1.71 27.38 -8.01
CA LEU A 232 1.42 27.63 -9.43
C LEU A 232 2.16 28.86 -9.97
N SER A 233 3.06 29.49 -9.20
CA SER A 233 3.78 30.71 -9.61
C SER A 233 4.65 30.53 -10.86
N LYS A 234 5.08 29.29 -11.14
CA LYS A 234 5.87 28.92 -12.32
C LYS A 234 5.03 28.41 -13.49
N GLY A 235 3.73 28.64 -13.45
CA GLY A 235 2.80 28.15 -14.45
C GLY A 235 2.78 26.62 -14.54
N LEU A 236 2.93 26.09 -15.75
CA LEU A 236 2.91 24.64 -16.01
C LEU A 236 4.26 23.95 -15.81
N GLN A 237 5.32 24.67 -15.42
CA GLN A 237 6.65 24.06 -15.24
C GLN A 237 6.61 22.95 -14.17
N GLY A 238 6.88 21.71 -14.57
CA GLY A 238 6.86 20.52 -13.71
C GLY A 238 5.58 19.69 -13.80
N TRP A 239 4.51 20.24 -14.38
CA TRP A 239 3.29 19.49 -14.67
C TRP A 239 3.53 18.54 -15.84
N LYS A 240 3.07 17.29 -15.69
CA LYS A 240 3.00 16.32 -16.78
C LYS A 240 1.59 16.37 -17.35
N THR A 241 1.45 16.90 -18.56
CA THR A 241 0.16 16.98 -19.24
C THR A 241 0.10 15.95 -20.37
N THR A 242 -1.06 15.30 -20.54
CA THR A 242 -1.25 14.31 -21.62
C THR A 242 -1.75 14.99 -22.89
N ARG A 243 -2.74 15.88 -22.75
CA ARG A 243 -3.43 16.63 -23.81
C ARG A 243 -4.22 17.78 -23.19
N GLY A 244 -5.03 18.46 -24.00
CA GLY A 244 -5.92 19.54 -23.58
C GLY A 244 -5.27 20.92 -23.65
N GLN A 245 -6.09 21.94 -23.38
CA GLN A 245 -5.69 23.34 -23.42
C GLN A 245 -5.48 23.83 -21.98
N TRP A 246 -4.26 23.61 -21.47
CA TRP A 246 -3.89 23.97 -20.10
C TRP A 246 -3.24 25.36 -20.04
N SER A 247 -3.62 26.14 -19.05
CA SER A 247 -2.97 27.41 -18.73
C SER A 247 -2.98 27.65 -17.23
N VAL A 248 -2.06 28.47 -16.75
CA VAL A 248 -2.06 28.95 -15.37
C VAL A 248 -2.09 30.47 -15.40
N LYS A 249 -3.04 31.05 -14.67
CA LYS A 249 -3.17 32.50 -14.54
C LYS A 249 -3.72 32.84 -13.15
N ASP A 250 -3.14 33.85 -12.50
CA ASP A 250 -3.60 34.37 -11.21
C ASP A 250 -3.79 33.28 -10.13
N GLY A 251 -2.88 32.30 -10.10
CA GLY A 251 -2.93 31.18 -9.15
C GLY A 251 -4.00 30.11 -9.46
N VAL A 252 -4.55 30.10 -10.67
CA VAL A 252 -5.57 29.15 -11.13
C VAL A 252 -5.04 28.35 -12.31
N LEU A 253 -5.05 27.02 -12.18
CA LEU A 253 -4.82 26.09 -13.29
C LEU A 253 -6.16 25.88 -14.03
N SER A 254 -6.17 26.15 -15.33
CA SER A 254 -7.39 26.08 -16.16
C SER A 254 -7.20 25.11 -17.31
N GLN A 255 -8.21 24.27 -17.53
CA GLN A 255 -8.42 23.49 -18.74
C GLN A 255 -9.60 24.12 -19.49
N SER A 256 -9.39 24.51 -20.76
CA SER A 256 -10.41 25.23 -21.56
C SER A 256 -10.91 24.46 -22.80
N GLY A 257 -10.51 23.20 -22.98
CA GLY A 257 -10.92 22.36 -24.10
C GLY A 257 -12.06 21.41 -23.76
N ASN A 258 -12.64 20.76 -24.77
CA ASN A 258 -13.67 19.71 -24.57
C ASN A 258 -13.17 18.32 -25.01
N ASP A 259 -11.85 18.13 -25.06
CA ASP A 259 -11.26 16.81 -25.32
C ASP A 259 -11.61 15.81 -24.20
N GLU A 260 -11.56 14.52 -24.52
CA GLU A 260 -11.68 13.43 -23.55
C GLU A 260 -10.31 13.04 -22.98
N ASP A 261 -10.28 12.43 -21.79
CA ASP A 261 -9.06 11.95 -21.12
C ASP A 261 -7.94 13.02 -21.00
N VAL A 262 -8.34 14.22 -20.59
CA VAL A 262 -7.43 15.35 -20.40
C VAL A 262 -6.88 15.32 -18.99
N ARG A 263 -5.55 15.26 -18.82
CA ARG A 263 -4.90 15.10 -17.51
C ARG A 263 -3.73 16.06 -17.34
N ALA A 264 -3.60 16.59 -16.12
CA ALA A 264 -2.44 17.31 -15.62
C ALA A 264 -2.01 16.67 -14.30
N LEU A 265 -0.80 16.10 -14.29
CA LEU A 265 -0.23 15.35 -13.16
C LEU A 265 0.94 16.11 -12.53
N TRP A 266 1.08 15.97 -11.22
CA TRP A 266 2.17 16.52 -10.43
C TRP A 266 2.61 15.54 -9.33
N GLY A 267 3.86 15.67 -8.90
CA GLY A 267 4.39 15.03 -7.71
C GLY A 267 5.36 13.89 -8.02
N ASP A 268 5.41 12.93 -7.10
CA ASP A 268 6.36 11.83 -7.13
C ASP A 268 5.61 10.48 -7.23
N PRO A 269 6.00 9.57 -8.14
CA PRO A 269 5.37 8.26 -8.27
C PRO A 269 5.49 7.37 -7.01
N SER A 270 6.38 7.69 -6.08
CA SER A 270 6.54 6.98 -4.80
C SER A 270 5.57 7.42 -3.70
N TRP A 271 4.83 8.53 -3.89
CA TRP A 271 3.90 9.02 -2.88
C TRP A 271 2.81 8.00 -2.56
N SER A 272 2.53 7.83 -1.27
CA SER A 272 1.52 6.94 -0.70
C SER A 272 0.98 7.54 0.59
N ASP A 273 -0.17 7.08 1.07
CA ASP A 273 -0.69 7.41 2.40
C ASP A 273 -0.81 8.92 2.66
N TYR A 274 -1.37 9.64 1.69
CA TYR A 274 -1.46 11.09 1.70
C TYR A 274 -2.91 11.57 1.64
N THR A 275 -3.13 12.81 2.06
CA THR A 275 -4.35 13.57 1.79
C THR A 275 -4.04 14.65 0.76
N LEU A 276 -4.75 14.61 -0.35
CA LEU A 276 -4.80 15.68 -1.35
C LEU A 276 -6.02 16.55 -1.07
N THR A 277 -5.84 17.86 -0.99
CA THR A 277 -6.91 18.85 -1.00
C THR A 277 -6.72 19.84 -2.14
N LEU A 278 -7.81 20.29 -2.75
CA LEU A 278 -7.81 21.35 -3.77
C LEU A 278 -9.22 21.93 -3.89
N LYS A 279 -9.33 23.08 -4.57
CA LYS A 279 -10.62 23.61 -5.04
C LYS A 279 -10.77 23.33 -6.53
N ALA A 280 -11.97 22.91 -6.94
CA ALA A 280 -12.30 22.63 -8.33
C ALA A 280 -13.61 23.31 -8.74
N ARG A 281 -13.68 23.75 -9.99
CA ARG A 281 -14.87 24.37 -10.56
C ARG A 281 -15.02 23.97 -12.02
N LYS A 282 -16.21 23.49 -12.38
CA LYS A 282 -16.64 23.38 -13.78
C LYS A 282 -16.95 24.78 -14.34
N THR A 283 -16.47 25.09 -15.54
CA THR A 283 -16.75 26.35 -16.25
C THR A 283 -17.54 26.17 -17.55
N GLY A 284 -17.60 24.95 -18.10
CA GLY A 284 -18.39 24.63 -19.30
C GLY A 284 -18.30 23.14 -19.70
N GLY A 285 -18.99 22.72 -20.76
CA GLY A 285 -18.97 21.33 -21.27
C GLY A 285 -20.03 20.39 -20.69
N ALA A 286 -19.92 19.08 -20.92
CA ALA A 286 -20.98 18.10 -20.66
C ALA A 286 -20.91 17.40 -19.28
N GLU A 287 -19.71 17.15 -18.74
CA GLU A 287 -19.50 16.42 -17.48
C GLU A 287 -19.03 17.35 -16.35
N GLY A 288 -18.34 16.84 -15.33
CA GLY A 288 -17.64 17.65 -14.34
C GLY A 288 -16.11 17.51 -14.48
N PHE A 289 -15.42 17.25 -13.37
CA PHE A 289 -13.96 17.22 -13.34
C PHE A 289 -13.42 15.92 -12.73
N LEU A 290 -12.16 15.63 -13.03
CA LEU A 290 -11.45 14.47 -12.53
C LEU A 290 -10.44 14.92 -11.46
N VAL A 291 -10.31 14.13 -10.40
CA VAL A 291 -9.26 14.29 -9.38
C VAL A 291 -8.40 13.03 -9.37
N LEU A 292 -7.15 13.16 -9.80
CA LEU A 292 -6.24 12.04 -9.98
C LEU A 292 -5.50 11.73 -8.68
N PHE A 293 -5.37 10.45 -8.38
CA PHE A 293 -4.69 9.96 -7.18
C PHE A 293 -4.01 8.62 -7.44
N GLY A 294 -2.89 8.36 -6.77
CA GLY A 294 -2.19 7.08 -6.84
C GLY A 294 -1.86 6.65 -8.26
N VAL A 295 -1.44 7.61 -9.09
CA VAL A 295 -1.11 7.41 -10.52
C VAL A 295 0.38 7.03 -10.65
N PRO A 296 0.73 5.75 -10.87
CA PRO A 296 2.14 5.33 -10.92
C PRO A 296 2.87 5.83 -12.17
N GLY A 297 2.13 6.07 -13.26
CA GLY A 297 2.61 6.52 -14.56
C GLY A 297 1.50 7.22 -15.35
N ASP A 298 1.88 7.96 -16.40
CA ASP A 298 0.99 8.77 -17.23
C ASP A 298 0.04 7.94 -18.13
N ASP A 299 0.24 6.63 -18.25
CA ASP A 299 -0.65 5.69 -18.93
C ASP A 299 -1.78 5.15 -18.03
N THR A 300 -1.70 5.36 -16.72
CA THR A 300 -2.60 4.70 -15.77
C THR A 300 -3.83 5.56 -15.46
N LYS A 301 -5.02 5.03 -15.77
CA LYS A 301 -6.31 5.59 -15.36
C LYS A 301 -6.53 5.39 -13.87
N SER A 302 -6.35 6.42 -13.05
CA SER A 302 -6.63 6.39 -11.60
C SER A 302 -7.13 7.76 -11.12
N TRP A 303 -8.45 7.90 -11.02
CA TRP A 303 -9.10 9.15 -10.65
C TRP A 303 -10.45 8.95 -9.97
N TRP A 304 -10.90 10.01 -9.32
CA TRP A 304 -12.27 10.21 -8.93
C TRP A 304 -12.96 11.06 -10.01
N ASN A 305 -13.96 10.50 -10.66
CA ASN A 305 -14.76 11.18 -11.67
C ASN A 305 -15.93 11.87 -10.98
N VAL A 306 -15.92 13.20 -10.94
CA VAL A 306 -16.92 14.03 -10.28
C VAL A 306 -17.82 14.65 -11.34
N GLY A 307 -19.04 14.15 -11.49
CA GLY A 307 -19.99 14.59 -12.50
C GLY A 307 -19.74 13.88 -13.84
N GLY A 308 -19.43 12.59 -13.82
CA GLY A 308 -19.32 11.78 -15.04
C GLY A 308 -20.69 11.44 -15.63
N TRP A 309 -20.70 10.85 -16.84
CA TRP A 309 -21.90 10.43 -17.58
C TRP A 309 -22.92 11.56 -17.70
N ASP A 310 -22.56 12.59 -18.46
CA ASP A 310 -23.37 13.80 -18.65
C ASP A 310 -23.72 14.51 -17.33
N ASN A 311 -22.76 14.53 -16.39
CA ASN A 311 -22.90 15.19 -15.09
C ASN A 311 -24.03 14.63 -14.23
N THR A 312 -24.12 13.29 -14.16
CA THR A 312 -25.16 12.61 -13.38
C THR A 312 -24.61 11.72 -12.26
N ARG A 313 -23.31 11.40 -12.27
CA ARG A 313 -22.73 10.42 -11.32
C ARG A 313 -21.33 10.76 -10.85
N TYR A 314 -20.96 10.14 -9.74
CA TYR A 314 -19.62 10.08 -9.17
C TYR A 314 -19.13 8.64 -9.14
N LEU A 315 -17.89 8.41 -9.57
CA LEU A 315 -17.29 7.07 -9.52
C LEU A 315 -15.77 7.14 -9.30
N LEU A 316 -15.22 6.17 -8.55
CA LEU A 316 -13.79 5.93 -8.52
C LEU A 316 -13.41 5.00 -9.67
N GLU A 317 -12.54 5.50 -10.53
CA GLU A 317 -12.07 4.80 -11.71
C GLU A 317 -10.56 4.63 -11.63
N ALA A 318 -10.13 3.48 -11.12
CA ALA A 318 -8.73 3.10 -10.99
C ALA A 318 -8.57 1.60 -11.24
N PRO A 319 -7.35 1.10 -11.55
CA PRO A 319 -7.15 -0.33 -11.73
C PRO A 319 -7.53 -1.03 -10.43
N ASP A 320 -8.36 -2.05 -10.58
CA ASP A 320 -8.80 -2.97 -9.53
C ASP A 320 -9.55 -2.30 -8.36
N VAL A 321 -10.00 -1.04 -8.50
CA VAL A 321 -10.78 -0.41 -7.43
C VAL A 321 -12.21 -0.93 -7.43
N VAL A 322 -12.65 -1.43 -6.28
CA VAL A 322 -14.06 -1.73 -6.02
C VAL A 322 -14.66 -0.53 -5.32
N SER A 323 -15.62 0.12 -5.97
CA SER A 323 -16.36 1.26 -5.43
C SER A 323 -17.82 1.23 -5.89
N GLN A 324 -18.66 2.02 -5.22
CA GLN A 324 -20.05 2.21 -5.61
C GLN A 324 -20.17 3.46 -6.50
N GLU A 325 -20.97 3.34 -7.56
CA GLU A 325 -21.44 4.50 -8.33
C GLU A 325 -22.46 5.29 -7.50
N VAL A 326 -22.29 6.60 -7.42
CA VAL A 326 -23.13 7.48 -6.60
C VAL A 326 -23.76 8.53 -7.49
N ASP A 327 -25.09 8.67 -7.46
CA ASP A 327 -25.78 9.74 -8.18
C ASP A 327 -25.35 11.11 -7.66
N GLY A 328 -25.08 12.04 -8.57
CA GLY A 328 -24.68 13.39 -8.19
C GLY A 328 -24.16 14.23 -9.35
N LYS A 329 -24.16 15.54 -9.16
CA LYS A 329 -23.76 16.52 -10.17
C LYS A 329 -23.04 17.72 -9.56
N VAL A 330 -22.21 18.37 -10.35
CA VAL A 330 -21.63 19.68 -10.03
C VAL A 330 -22.26 20.78 -10.86
N GLU A 331 -22.41 21.96 -10.27
CA GLU A 331 -22.98 23.13 -10.92
C GLU A 331 -21.88 23.93 -11.62
N THR A 332 -22.20 24.44 -12.82
CA THR A 332 -21.26 25.29 -13.57
C THR A 332 -21.08 26.61 -12.83
N GLY A 333 -19.83 27.04 -12.67
CA GLY A 333 -19.48 28.32 -12.04
C GLY A 333 -19.27 28.24 -10.51
N LEU A 334 -19.60 27.12 -9.86
CA LEU A 334 -19.39 26.94 -8.42
C LEU A 334 -18.02 26.31 -8.11
N TRP A 335 -17.37 26.84 -7.08
CA TRP A 335 -16.17 26.26 -6.50
C TRP A 335 -16.56 25.24 -5.44
N TYR A 336 -15.95 24.06 -5.52
CA TYR A 336 -16.10 22.96 -4.57
C TYR A 336 -14.79 22.74 -3.82
N ASP A 337 -14.89 22.46 -2.52
CA ASP A 337 -13.78 21.96 -1.71
C ASP A 337 -13.65 20.45 -1.88
N VAL A 338 -12.54 20.03 -2.50
CA VAL A 338 -12.27 18.62 -2.80
C VAL A 338 -11.20 18.09 -1.84
N ARG A 339 -11.46 16.93 -1.24
CA ARG A 339 -10.45 16.17 -0.48
C ARG A 339 -10.42 14.72 -0.91
N VAL A 340 -9.23 14.19 -1.16
CA VAL A 340 -8.97 12.77 -1.43
C VAL A 340 -7.99 12.25 -0.39
N GLU A 341 -8.41 11.24 0.36
CA GLU A 341 -7.59 10.54 1.35
C GLU A 341 -7.19 9.19 0.78
N VAL A 342 -5.90 9.04 0.52
CA VAL A 342 -5.30 7.76 0.15
C VAL A 342 -4.67 7.15 1.39
N LYS A 343 -5.02 5.92 1.71
CA LYS A 343 -4.39 5.15 2.79
C LYS A 343 -4.30 3.70 2.36
N GLY A 344 -3.08 3.25 2.08
CA GLY A 344 -2.87 1.90 1.61
C GLY A 344 -3.63 1.60 0.33
N ALA A 345 -4.39 0.51 0.36
CA ALA A 345 -5.27 0.10 -0.74
C ALA A 345 -6.63 0.81 -0.74
N THR A 346 -6.88 1.76 0.17
CA THR A 346 -8.18 2.43 0.31
C THR A 346 -8.09 3.88 -0.14
N VAL A 347 -9.17 4.37 -0.75
CA VAL A 347 -9.36 5.78 -1.07
C VAL A 347 -10.72 6.26 -0.57
N LYS A 348 -10.77 7.48 -0.02
CA LYS A 348 -11.99 8.19 0.35
C LYS A 348 -11.99 9.58 -0.28
N CYS A 349 -13.11 9.98 -0.85
CA CYS A 349 -13.26 11.23 -1.59
C CYS A 349 -14.42 12.04 -1.03
N TYR A 350 -14.15 13.32 -0.79
CA TYR A 350 -15.06 14.25 -0.18
C TYR A 350 -15.27 15.48 -1.06
N LEU A 351 -16.51 15.94 -1.12
CA LEU A 351 -16.91 17.21 -1.74
C LEU A 351 -17.57 18.08 -0.66
N ASP A 352 -17.11 19.31 -0.50
CA ASP A 352 -17.58 20.26 0.52
C ASP A 352 -17.65 19.65 1.93
N GLY A 353 -16.62 18.86 2.26
CA GLY A 353 -16.49 18.17 3.55
C GLY A 353 -17.33 16.90 3.72
N GLN A 354 -18.25 16.60 2.79
CA GLN A 354 -19.08 15.40 2.85
C GLN A 354 -18.39 14.21 2.16
N LEU A 355 -18.43 13.02 2.76
CA LEU A 355 -17.93 11.80 2.12
C LEU A 355 -18.88 11.42 0.99
N VAL A 356 -18.39 11.43 -0.24
CA VAL A 356 -19.18 11.16 -1.44
C VAL A 356 -18.86 9.79 -2.03
N SER A 357 -17.58 9.43 -2.10
CA SER A 357 -17.15 8.16 -2.67
C SER A 357 -16.06 7.51 -1.82
N GLN A 358 -16.05 6.19 -1.77
CA GLN A 358 -14.96 5.42 -1.18
C GLN A 358 -14.79 4.10 -1.93
N GLY A 359 -13.56 3.58 -1.93
CA GLY A 359 -13.24 2.33 -2.61
C GLY A 359 -11.94 1.72 -2.10
N ALA A 360 -11.73 0.45 -2.45
CA ALA A 360 -10.51 -0.26 -2.11
C ALA A 360 -10.06 -1.21 -3.23
N ARG A 361 -8.75 -1.45 -3.29
CA ARG A 361 -8.06 -2.40 -4.19
C ARG A 361 -7.74 -3.75 -3.54
#